data_AF-A0A2N2A4E3-F1
#
_entry.id   AF-A0A2N2A4E3-F1
#
_cell.length_a   1.000
_cell.length_b   1.000
_cell.length_c   1.000
_cell.angle_alpha   90.00
_cell.angle_beta   90.00
_cell.angle_gamma   90.00
#
_symmetry.space_group_name_H-M   'P 1'
#
loop_
_entity.id
_entity.type
_entity.pdbx_description
1 polymer ?
#
loop_
_entity_poly.entity_id
_entity_poly.type
_entity_poly.pdbx_seq_one_letter_code
_entity_poly.pdbx_strand_id
1 'polypeptide(L)'
;MNLLKKEVIHKNLGVGHVVSLEGKIITIQFGEQQKKFSFPSVFNDLLRMKDMDLQHDITELCVAENYSINRQREERLQEFESRFANVPDGKPDKAKRAKQERDNSNIAIKCNYCDGGRTDTIFGYKGVCSDEMIRKNVVVSKRPWCSAAACECKRYSNGEINREELEKINADGGFVCYESRLLRDWIASAGRLQSGKRNDKPVKMTNARVNRLCVLTTKHPNELEADRKIFAAFVISEVEVGDEKVEGNVHAHEKYRIDLTPEEAEHVRFWDFHKNKSKPETPFWGSGLLRYITDAQSINMIKAMMEAAVDPEKKAQILETLEYYCRVTAAAASK
;
A
#
# COMPACT_ATOMS: atom_id res chain seq x y z
N MET A 1 -19.44 5.72 -36.41
CA MET A 1 -18.74 4.48 -36.80
C MET A 1 -19.68 3.28 -36.66
N ASN A 2 -19.76 2.39 -37.66
CA ASN A 2 -20.59 1.17 -37.60
C ASN A 2 -19.68 -0.05 -37.45
N LEU A 3 -19.76 -0.70 -36.29
CA LEU A 3 -18.95 -1.87 -35.95
C LEU A 3 -19.67 -3.20 -36.15
N LEU A 4 -20.97 -3.20 -36.49
CA LEU A 4 -21.76 -4.44 -36.57
C LEU A 4 -21.18 -5.41 -37.60
N LYS A 5 -21.08 -6.69 -37.20
CA LYS A 5 -20.51 -7.80 -37.99
C LYS A 5 -19.03 -7.63 -38.37
N LYS A 6 -18.35 -6.58 -37.88
CA LYS A 6 -16.92 -6.41 -38.11
C LYS A 6 -16.13 -7.39 -37.26
N GLU A 7 -15.01 -7.83 -37.81
CA GLU A 7 -14.14 -8.83 -37.20
C GLU A 7 -13.10 -8.18 -36.27
N VAL A 8 -12.95 -8.77 -35.09
CA VAL A 8 -12.04 -8.35 -34.02
C VAL A 8 -11.17 -9.53 -33.59
N ILE A 9 -9.98 -9.23 -33.09
CA ILE A 9 -9.07 -10.21 -32.51
C ILE A 9 -8.93 -9.90 -31.02
N HIS A 10 -9.31 -10.86 -30.17
CA HIS A 10 -9.08 -10.81 -28.73
C HIS A 10 -7.80 -11.57 -28.37
N LYS A 11 -6.95 -10.96 -27.53
CA LYS A 11 -5.62 -11.49 -27.15
C LYS A 11 -5.64 -12.98 -26.75
N ASN A 12 -6.65 -13.40 -25.97
CA ASN A 12 -6.77 -14.77 -25.45
C ASN A 12 -7.89 -15.62 -26.07
N LEU A 13 -8.87 -14.99 -26.73
CA LEU A 13 -10.08 -15.67 -27.21
C LEU A 13 -10.09 -15.84 -28.73
N GLY A 14 -9.06 -15.31 -29.41
CA GLY A 14 -8.91 -15.40 -30.85
C GLY A 14 -9.88 -14.47 -31.57
N VAL A 15 -10.29 -14.90 -32.76
CA VAL A 15 -11.11 -14.13 -33.68
C VAL A 15 -12.58 -14.13 -33.25
N GLY A 16 -13.20 -12.96 -33.23
CA GLY A 16 -14.63 -12.81 -32.98
C GLY A 16 -15.27 -11.77 -33.90
N HIS A 17 -16.60 -11.68 -33.87
CA HIS A 17 -17.37 -10.72 -34.64
C HIS A 17 -18.29 -9.90 -33.73
N VAL A 18 -18.39 -8.61 -33.99
CA VAL A 18 -19.22 -7.70 -33.20
C VAL A 18 -20.71 -7.96 -33.48
N VAL A 19 -21.47 -8.24 -32.43
CA VAL A 19 -22.91 -8.54 -32.48
C VAL A 19 -23.74 -7.29 -32.19
N SER A 20 -23.33 -6.50 -31.19
CA SER A 20 -23.99 -5.25 -30.84
C SER A 20 -23.04 -4.27 -30.17
N LEU A 21 -23.38 -2.98 -30.25
CA LEU A 21 -22.76 -1.92 -29.47
C LEU A 21 -23.89 -1.08 -28.88
N GLU A 22 -24.04 -1.15 -27.56
CA GLU A 22 -25.09 -0.46 -26.81
C GLU A 22 -24.42 0.44 -25.75
N GLY A 23 -24.46 1.75 -25.97
CA GLY A 23 -23.77 2.71 -25.11
C GLY A 23 -22.27 2.44 -25.05
N LYS A 24 -21.76 2.13 -23.84
CA LYS A 24 -20.35 1.76 -23.59
C LYS A 24 -20.12 0.26 -23.51
N ILE A 25 -21.02 -0.57 -24.03
CA ILE A 25 -20.88 -2.02 -23.99
C ILE A 25 -20.87 -2.57 -25.41
N ILE A 26 -19.78 -3.23 -25.78
CA ILE A 26 -19.65 -3.97 -27.03
C ILE A 26 -19.82 -5.47 -26.76
N THR A 27 -20.68 -6.12 -27.55
CA THR A 27 -20.92 -7.57 -27.47
C THR A 27 -20.25 -8.26 -28.67
N ILE A 28 -19.41 -9.25 -28.40
CA ILE A 28 -18.64 -9.97 -29.42
C ILE A 28 -18.91 -11.47 -29.32
N GLN A 29 -19.15 -12.09 -30.48
CA GLN A 29 -19.30 -13.53 -30.65
C GLN A 29 -17.93 -14.17 -30.94
N PHE A 30 -17.52 -15.12 -30.11
CA PHE A 30 -16.35 -16.00 -30.31
C PHE A 30 -16.85 -17.44 -30.44
N GLY A 31 -16.84 -17.99 -31.66
CA GLY A 31 -17.45 -19.31 -31.92
C GLY A 31 -18.92 -19.33 -31.49
N GLU A 32 -19.29 -20.23 -30.57
CA GLU A 32 -20.66 -20.33 -30.03
C GLU A 32 -20.93 -19.41 -28.81
N GLN A 33 -19.90 -18.73 -28.26
CA GLN A 33 -20.03 -17.91 -27.05
C GLN A 33 -20.10 -16.41 -27.35
N GLN A 34 -20.95 -15.69 -26.62
CA GLN A 34 -20.96 -14.22 -26.60
C GLN A 34 -20.33 -13.68 -25.32
N LYS A 35 -19.52 -12.63 -25.45
CA LYS A 35 -18.99 -11.88 -24.30
C LYS A 35 -19.18 -10.38 -24.49
N LYS A 36 -19.43 -9.70 -23.37
CA LYS A 36 -19.62 -8.25 -23.28
C LYS A 36 -18.37 -7.60 -22.72
N PHE A 37 -17.99 -6.45 -23.28
CA PHE A 37 -16.82 -5.68 -22.88
C PHE A 37 -17.12 -4.18 -22.85
N SER A 38 -16.32 -3.43 -22.10
CA SER A 38 -16.40 -1.97 -22.05
C SER A 38 -15.81 -1.34 -23.31
N PHE A 39 -16.58 -0.49 -24.00
CA PHE A 39 -16.17 0.23 -25.20
C PHE A 39 -16.02 1.74 -24.91
N PRO A 40 -15.01 2.43 -25.48
CA PRO A 40 -13.94 1.91 -26.33
C PRO A 40 -12.78 1.24 -25.55
N SER A 41 -12.72 1.39 -24.22
CA SER A 41 -11.55 1.06 -23.39
C SER A 41 -10.98 -0.37 -23.52
N VAL A 42 -11.79 -1.40 -23.83
CA VAL A 42 -11.29 -2.77 -24.05
C VAL A 42 -10.25 -2.87 -25.17
N PHE A 43 -10.26 -1.94 -26.13
CA PHE A 43 -9.32 -1.91 -27.26
C PHE A 43 -7.92 -1.39 -26.87
N ASN A 44 -7.73 -0.88 -25.65
CA ASN A 44 -6.40 -0.51 -25.17
C ASN A 44 -5.51 -1.75 -24.98
N ASP A 45 -6.08 -2.86 -24.48
CA ASP A 45 -5.28 -4.00 -24.01
C ASP A 45 -5.67 -5.35 -24.63
N LEU A 46 -6.96 -5.55 -24.89
CA LEU A 46 -7.53 -6.89 -25.11
C LEU A 46 -8.03 -7.12 -26.53
N LEU A 47 -8.51 -6.08 -27.22
CA LEU A 47 -9.09 -6.17 -28.56
C LEU A 47 -8.34 -5.36 -29.61
N ARG A 48 -8.33 -5.87 -30.84
CA ARG A 48 -7.89 -5.15 -32.05
C ARG A 48 -8.85 -5.41 -33.20
N MET A 49 -9.17 -4.40 -33.98
CA MET A 49 -9.88 -4.55 -35.25
C MET A 49 -8.93 -5.11 -36.31
N LYS A 50 -9.47 -5.93 -37.22
CA LYS A 50 -8.74 -6.29 -38.45
C LYS A 50 -8.74 -5.19 -39.50
N ASP A 51 -9.80 -4.40 -39.52
CA ASP A 51 -9.98 -3.25 -40.42
C ASP A 51 -9.14 -2.07 -39.89
N MET A 52 -8.15 -1.64 -40.66
CA MET A 52 -7.15 -0.66 -40.22
C MET A 52 -7.74 0.74 -40.02
N ASP A 53 -8.70 1.14 -40.84
CA ASP A 53 -9.35 2.44 -40.73
C ASP A 53 -10.21 2.49 -39.46
N LEU A 54 -10.99 1.42 -39.21
CA LEU A 54 -11.76 1.30 -37.97
C LEU A 54 -10.87 1.16 -36.73
N GLN A 55 -9.70 0.51 -36.84
CA GLN A 55 -8.73 0.46 -35.74
C GLN A 55 -8.22 1.86 -35.40
N HIS A 56 -7.93 2.67 -36.42
CA HIS A 56 -7.48 4.04 -36.23
C HIS A 56 -8.56 4.87 -35.53
N ASP A 57 -9.79 4.87 -36.04
CA ASP A 57 -10.93 5.58 -35.44
C ASP A 57 -11.16 5.17 -33.97
N ILE A 58 -11.11 3.88 -33.65
CA ILE A 58 -11.26 3.39 -32.26
C ILE A 58 -10.10 3.84 -31.39
N THR A 59 -8.88 3.84 -31.94
CA THR A 59 -7.69 4.30 -31.21
C THR A 59 -7.82 5.78 -30.86
N GLU A 60 -8.30 6.62 -31.79
CA GLU A 60 -8.59 8.03 -31.51
C GLU A 60 -9.68 8.19 -30.44
N LEU A 61 -10.73 7.37 -30.47
CA LEU A 61 -11.76 7.38 -29.41
C LEU A 61 -11.20 6.97 -28.04
N CYS A 62 -10.31 5.98 -27.98
CA CYS A 62 -9.61 5.60 -26.76
C CYS A 62 -8.74 6.74 -26.23
N VAL A 63 -7.98 7.41 -27.11
CA VAL A 63 -7.14 8.55 -26.74
C VAL A 63 -7.98 9.71 -26.22
N ALA A 64 -9.09 10.04 -26.87
CA ALA A 64 -10.01 11.08 -26.43
C ALA A 64 -10.67 10.75 -25.09
N GLU A 65 -11.11 9.49 -24.89
CA GLU A 65 -11.68 9.03 -23.62
C GLU A 65 -10.63 9.12 -22.51
N ASN A 66 -9.42 8.60 -22.72
CA ASN A 66 -8.32 8.68 -21.76
C ASN A 66 -7.93 10.13 -21.44
N TYR A 67 -7.86 11.00 -22.45
CA TYR A 67 -7.59 12.44 -22.26
C TYR A 67 -8.67 13.10 -21.41
N SER A 68 -9.95 12.84 -21.68
CA SER A 68 -11.06 13.41 -20.91
C SER A 68 -11.08 12.89 -19.46
N ILE A 69 -10.80 11.60 -19.24
CA ILE A 69 -10.67 11.00 -17.91
C ILE A 69 -9.49 11.63 -17.16
N ASN A 70 -8.33 11.77 -17.81
CA ASN A 70 -7.15 12.36 -17.20
C ASN A 70 -7.36 13.84 -16.87
N ARG A 71 -7.98 14.60 -17.77
CA ARG A 71 -8.36 15.99 -17.53
C ARG A 71 -9.34 16.12 -16.37
N GLN A 72 -10.38 15.29 -16.30
CA GLN A 72 -11.28 15.27 -15.14
C GLN A 72 -10.55 14.90 -13.84
N ARG A 73 -9.57 13.98 -13.90
CA ARG A 73 -8.73 13.63 -12.75
C ARG A 73 -7.84 14.80 -12.31
N GLU A 74 -7.22 15.51 -13.25
CA GLU A 74 -6.40 16.71 -12.99
C GLU A 74 -7.23 17.87 -12.45
N GLU A 75 -8.40 18.13 -13.02
CA GLU A 75 -9.34 19.15 -12.52
C GLU A 75 -9.81 18.81 -11.10
N ARG A 76 -10.11 17.53 -10.81
CA ARG A 76 -10.43 17.06 -9.45
C ARG A 76 -9.24 17.17 -8.50
N LEU A 77 -8.02 16.91 -8.97
CA LEU A 77 -6.79 17.07 -8.20
C LEU A 77 -6.58 18.53 -7.82
N GLN A 78 -6.72 19.46 -8.77
CA GLN A 78 -6.61 20.90 -8.54
C GLN A 78 -7.72 21.42 -7.61
N GLU A 79 -8.97 20.97 -7.80
CA GLU A 79 -10.08 21.30 -6.89
C GLU A 79 -9.77 20.80 -5.48
N PHE A 80 -9.32 19.55 -5.33
CA PHE A 80 -8.96 18.96 -4.05
C PHE A 80 -7.80 19.69 -3.37
N GLU A 81 -6.72 19.98 -4.10
CA GLU A 81 -5.59 20.79 -3.61
C GLU A 81 -6.06 22.15 -3.12
N SER A 82 -6.95 22.82 -3.85
CA SER A 82 -7.52 24.11 -3.43
C SER A 82 -8.37 24.00 -2.15
N ARG A 83 -9.09 22.88 -1.98
CA ARG A 83 -9.98 22.64 -0.84
C ARG A 83 -9.26 22.22 0.43
N PHE A 84 -8.08 21.61 0.29
CA PHE A 84 -7.32 21.05 1.40
C PHE A 84 -5.87 21.56 1.45
N ALA A 85 -5.55 22.68 0.82
CA ALA A 85 -4.26 23.34 0.94
C ALA A 85 -3.96 23.60 2.43
N ASN A 86 -2.95 22.91 2.96
CA ASN A 86 -2.53 22.95 4.37
C ASN A 86 -3.69 22.76 5.36
N VAL A 87 -4.06 21.51 5.68
CA VAL A 87 -4.84 21.23 6.89
C VAL A 87 -3.94 21.56 8.08
N PRO A 88 -4.18 22.68 8.80
CA PRO A 88 -3.30 23.05 9.90
C PRO A 88 -3.45 22.00 11.00
N ASP A 89 -2.34 21.48 11.50
CA ASP A 89 -2.35 20.62 12.68
C ASP A 89 -2.81 21.51 13.84
N GLY A 90 -4.08 21.37 14.25
CA GLY A 90 -4.63 22.13 15.36
C GLY A 90 -3.73 21.94 16.57
N LYS A 91 -3.17 23.03 17.11
CA LYS A 91 -2.37 22.95 18.35
C LYS A 91 -3.22 22.23 19.40
N PRO A 92 -2.72 21.20 20.10
CA PRO A 92 -3.46 20.60 21.18
C PRO A 92 -3.64 21.67 22.27
N ASP A 93 -4.89 22.08 22.47
CA ASP A 93 -5.24 22.94 23.59
C ASP A 93 -4.79 22.26 24.88
N LYS A 94 -4.00 22.98 25.67
CA LYS A 94 -3.62 22.53 27.01
C LYS A 94 -4.87 22.62 27.91
N ALA A 95 -5.69 21.58 27.88
CA ALA A 95 -6.83 21.44 28.79
C ALA A 95 -6.83 20.07 29.49
N LYS A 96 -7.29 20.12 30.75
CA LYS A 96 -7.29 19.07 31.78
C LYS A 96 -7.75 17.71 31.23
N ARG A 97 -7.16 16.61 31.74
CA ARG A 97 -7.50 15.20 31.44
C ARG A 97 -9.03 14.99 31.41
N ALA A 98 -9.61 15.16 30.22
CA ALA A 98 -10.92 14.63 29.89
C ALA A 98 -10.75 13.12 29.64
N LYS A 99 -11.76 12.36 30.04
CA LYS A 99 -11.84 10.91 29.87
C LYS A 99 -11.58 10.59 28.39
N GLN A 100 -10.47 9.91 28.10
CA GLN A 100 -10.00 9.60 26.76
C GLN A 100 -11.14 8.95 25.97
N GLU A 101 -11.73 9.70 25.04
CA GLU A 101 -12.70 9.20 24.08
C GLU A 101 -12.04 8.04 23.33
N ARG A 102 -12.80 6.96 23.07
CA ARG A 102 -12.24 5.72 22.49
C ARG A 102 -11.74 6.02 21.08
N ASP A 103 -10.45 6.30 21.02
CA ASP A 103 -9.79 7.03 19.94
C ASP A 103 -9.84 6.25 18.62
N ASN A 104 -10.42 6.87 17.60
CA ASN A 104 -10.66 6.32 16.26
C ASN A 104 -9.36 6.45 15.44
N SER A 105 -8.28 5.82 15.92
CA SER A 105 -6.93 6.23 15.56
C SER A 105 -6.37 5.54 14.32
N ASN A 106 -5.75 6.35 13.46
CA ASN A 106 -4.81 5.89 12.45
C ASN A 106 -3.50 5.45 13.11
N ILE A 107 -2.79 4.54 12.46
CA ILE A 107 -1.57 3.93 13.01
C ILE A 107 -0.39 4.13 12.06
N ALA A 108 0.78 4.35 12.65
CA ALA A 108 2.07 4.25 11.96
C ALA A 108 2.88 3.10 12.58
N ILE A 109 3.46 2.24 11.74
CA ILE A 109 4.17 1.04 12.13
C ILE A 109 5.66 1.20 11.85
N LYS A 110 6.50 0.90 12.84
CA LYS A 110 7.95 0.77 12.70
C LYS A 110 8.29 -0.62 12.18
N CYS A 111 8.64 -0.69 10.91
CA CYS A 111 9.12 -1.92 10.28
C CYS A 111 10.64 -2.00 10.44
N ASN A 112 11.18 -3.21 10.62
CA ASN A 112 12.60 -3.43 10.37
C ASN A 112 12.86 -3.38 8.86
N TYR A 113 14.06 -2.97 8.44
CA TYR A 113 14.35 -2.93 7.02
C TYR A 113 14.41 -4.34 6.42
N CYS A 114 13.65 -4.54 5.34
CA CYS A 114 13.58 -5.75 4.53
C CYS A 114 13.65 -5.37 3.05
N ASP A 115 14.68 -5.86 2.36
CA ASP A 115 14.90 -5.66 0.93
C ASP A 115 14.38 -6.83 0.08
N GLY A 116 13.57 -7.72 0.67
CA GLY A 116 13.01 -8.85 -0.07
C GLY A 116 12.09 -8.39 -1.20
N GLY A 117 12.38 -8.83 -2.41
CA GLY A 117 11.69 -8.40 -3.64
C GLY A 117 12.03 -6.99 -4.11
N ARG A 118 13.07 -6.35 -3.56
CA ARG A 118 13.49 -5.01 -3.96
C ARG A 118 13.99 -4.98 -5.41
N THR A 119 13.57 -3.93 -6.12
CA THR A 119 14.07 -3.53 -7.45
C THR A 119 14.17 -2.00 -7.48
N ASP A 120 14.48 -1.39 -8.62
CA ASP A 120 14.46 0.07 -8.76
C ASP A 120 13.04 0.65 -8.64
N THR A 121 11.99 -0.17 -8.84
CA THR A 121 10.59 0.23 -8.76
C THR A 121 9.85 -0.36 -7.54
N ILE A 122 10.45 -1.33 -6.84
CA ILE A 122 9.85 -1.98 -5.66
C ILE A 122 10.75 -1.72 -4.45
N PHE A 123 10.20 -1.10 -3.40
CA PHE A 123 10.98 -0.74 -2.21
C PHE A 123 11.60 -1.95 -1.49
N GLY A 124 10.85 -3.06 -1.40
CA GLY A 124 11.15 -4.25 -0.62
C GLY A 124 9.86 -4.84 -0.01
N TYR A 125 9.98 -5.63 1.06
CA TYR A 125 8.84 -6.19 1.82
C TYR A 125 7.88 -7.10 1.04
N LYS A 126 8.27 -7.58 -0.14
CA LYS A 126 7.49 -8.53 -0.96
C LYS A 126 8.08 -9.94 -0.95
N GLY A 127 9.03 -10.22 -0.05
CA GLY A 127 9.67 -11.52 0.07
C GLY A 127 10.74 -11.57 1.15
N VAL A 128 11.51 -12.66 1.15
CA VAL A 128 12.68 -12.82 2.04
C VAL A 128 13.83 -11.92 1.62
N CYS A 129 14.52 -11.35 2.61
CA CYS A 129 15.67 -10.47 2.44
C CYS A 129 16.77 -11.07 1.55
N SER A 130 17.60 -10.22 0.96
CA SER A 130 18.84 -10.63 0.29
C SER A 130 19.82 -11.30 1.26
N ASP A 131 20.80 -12.04 0.75
CA ASP A 131 21.82 -12.68 1.57
C ASP A 131 22.62 -11.67 2.40
N GLU A 132 22.95 -10.51 1.82
CA GLU A 132 23.63 -9.43 2.53
C GLU A 132 22.78 -8.94 3.72
N MET A 133 21.49 -8.71 3.48
CA MET A 133 20.58 -8.20 4.49
C MET A 133 20.27 -9.24 5.56
N ILE A 134 20.15 -10.52 5.19
CA ILE A 134 20.04 -11.65 6.13
C ILE A 134 21.27 -11.64 7.04
N ARG A 135 22.49 -11.65 6.48
CA ARG A 135 23.73 -11.63 7.27
C ARG A 135 23.77 -10.41 8.19
N LYS A 136 23.36 -9.23 7.70
CA LYS A 136 23.32 -8.00 8.49
C LYS A 136 22.33 -8.08 9.64
N ASN A 137 21.14 -8.62 9.43
CA ASN A 137 20.10 -8.70 10.45
C ASN A 137 20.36 -9.83 11.47
N VAL A 138 20.88 -10.98 11.01
CA VAL A 138 21.16 -12.17 11.83
C VAL A 138 22.46 -12.02 12.62
N VAL A 139 23.57 -11.71 11.94
CA VAL A 139 24.93 -11.78 12.51
C VAL A 139 25.39 -10.45 13.08
N VAL A 140 25.22 -9.37 12.33
CA VAL A 140 25.78 -8.05 12.68
C VAL A 140 24.87 -7.32 13.67
N SER A 141 23.61 -7.12 13.31
CA SER A 141 22.65 -6.34 14.10
C SER A 141 21.99 -7.17 15.19
N LYS A 142 22.00 -8.50 15.05
CA LYS A 142 21.34 -9.47 15.94
C LYS A 142 19.90 -9.03 16.28
N ARG A 143 19.11 -8.71 15.25
CA ARG A 143 17.73 -8.28 15.46
C ARG A 143 16.97 -9.42 16.14
N PRO A 144 16.10 -9.16 17.12
CA PRO A 144 15.73 -10.23 18.04
C PRO A 144 14.97 -11.38 17.37
N TRP A 145 14.08 -11.11 16.38
CA TRP A 145 13.54 -12.19 15.53
C TRP A 145 14.61 -12.84 14.65
N CYS A 146 15.36 -12.05 13.87
CA CYS A 146 16.32 -12.59 12.90
C CYS A 146 17.42 -13.46 13.53
N SER A 147 17.82 -13.17 14.77
CA SER A 147 18.81 -13.99 15.50
C SER A 147 18.22 -15.08 16.39
N ALA A 148 16.89 -15.20 16.45
CA ALA A 148 16.21 -16.24 17.24
C ALA A 148 16.47 -17.63 16.66
N ALA A 149 16.47 -18.65 17.52
CA ALA A 149 16.68 -20.04 17.10
C ALA A 149 15.60 -20.53 16.11
N ALA A 150 14.36 -20.06 16.26
CA ALA A 150 13.24 -20.42 15.39
C ALA A 150 13.17 -19.62 14.08
N CYS A 151 14.15 -18.74 13.78
CA CYS A 151 14.11 -17.92 12.59
C CYS A 151 14.65 -18.67 11.36
N GLU A 152 13.84 -18.76 10.30
CA GLU A 152 14.24 -19.43 9.06
C GLU A 152 15.43 -18.75 8.37
N CYS A 153 15.52 -17.42 8.41
CA CYS A 153 16.69 -16.70 7.90
C CYS A 153 17.98 -17.05 8.66
N LYS A 154 17.88 -17.41 9.96
CA LYS A 154 19.03 -17.87 10.73
C LYS A 154 19.42 -19.29 10.35
N ARG A 155 18.45 -20.20 10.20
CA ARG A 155 18.68 -21.57 9.71
C ARG A 155 19.39 -21.55 8.36
N TYR A 156 18.93 -20.70 7.44
CA TYR A 156 19.61 -20.44 6.17
C TYR A 156 21.03 -19.91 6.37
N SER A 157 21.21 -18.88 7.21
CA SER A 157 22.54 -18.31 7.51
C SER A 157 23.52 -19.32 8.15
N ASN A 158 23.01 -20.38 8.78
CA ASN A 158 23.78 -21.47 9.36
C ASN A 158 24.06 -22.62 8.36
N GLY A 159 23.47 -22.58 7.16
CA GLY A 159 23.54 -23.67 6.18
C GLY A 159 22.65 -24.88 6.49
N GLU A 160 21.66 -24.74 7.39
CA GLU A 160 20.72 -25.81 7.73
C GLU A 160 19.64 -26.01 6.66
N ILE A 161 19.32 -24.94 5.94
CA ILE A 161 18.45 -24.94 4.76
C ILE A 161 19.12 -24.10 3.67
N ASN A 162 18.80 -24.36 2.41
CA ASN A 162 19.28 -23.57 1.29
C ASN A 162 18.30 -22.43 0.92
N ARG A 163 18.69 -21.61 -0.07
CA ARG A 163 17.91 -20.44 -0.51
C ARG A 163 16.53 -20.81 -1.07
N GLU A 164 16.48 -21.85 -1.89
CA GLU A 164 15.24 -22.33 -2.51
C GLU A 164 14.25 -22.82 -1.46
N GLU A 165 14.72 -23.54 -0.44
CA GLU A 165 13.91 -23.97 0.70
C GLU A 165 13.36 -22.77 1.48
N LEU A 166 14.20 -21.77 1.77
CA LEU A 166 13.77 -20.54 2.45
C LEU A 166 12.70 -19.78 1.67
N GLU A 167 12.87 -19.65 0.36
CA GLU A 167 11.89 -19.00 -0.52
C GLU A 167 10.59 -19.79 -0.60
N LYS A 168 10.66 -21.12 -0.64
CA LYS A 168 9.49 -22.00 -0.62
C LYS A 168 8.71 -21.90 0.69
N ILE A 169 9.39 -21.76 1.83
CA ILE A 169 8.73 -21.49 3.13
C ILE A 169 7.99 -20.15 3.10
N ASN A 170 8.49 -19.17 2.35
CA ASN A 170 7.85 -17.87 2.15
C ASN A 170 6.88 -17.84 0.94
N ALA A 171 6.69 -18.94 0.21
CA ALA A 171 5.75 -18.99 -0.91
C ALA A 171 4.33 -19.33 -0.41
N ASP A 172 3.31 -19.08 -1.25
CA ASP A 172 1.94 -19.58 -1.06
C ASP A 172 1.31 -19.34 0.33
N GLY A 173 1.44 -18.10 0.83
CA GLY A 173 0.91 -17.71 2.15
C GLY A 173 1.77 -18.16 3.34
N GLY A 174 2.93 -18.76 3.08
CA GLY A 174 3.91 -19.14 4.09
C GLY A 174 4.54 -17.93 4.79
N PHE A 175 5.04 -18.17 6.01
CA PHE A 175 5.47 -17.12 6.93
C PHE A 175 6.94 -17.33 7.36
N VAL A 176 7.78 -16.34 7.06
CA VAL A 176 9.18 -16.27 7.55
C VAL A 176 9.35 -15.14 8.57
N CYS A 177 8.82 -13.96 8.28
CA CYS A 177 8.73 -12.86 9.24
C CYS A 177 7.61 -11.90 8.85
N TYR A 178 7.28 -10.96 9.75
CA TYR A 178 6.27 -9.95 9.48
C TYR A 178 6.65 -9.08 8.29
N GLU A 179 7.92 -8.68 8.17
CA GLU A 179 8.38 -7.84 7.08
C GLU A 179 8.37 -8.54 5.72
N SER A 180 8.66 -9.85 5.64
CA SER A 180 8.72 -10.57 4.35
C SER A 180 7.35 -10.78 3.71
N ARG A 181 6.28 -10.78 4.51
CA ARG A 181 4.89 -10.87 4.04
C ARG A 181 4.19 -9.52 3.90
N LEU A 182 4.77 -8.43 4.40
CA LEU A 182 4.06 -7.19 4.66
C LEU A 182 3.38 -6.60 3.42
N LEU A 183 4.11 -6.43 2.31
CA LEU A 183 3.55 -5.93 1.04
C LEU A 183 3.20 -7.05 0.06
N ARG A 184 3.61 -8.29 0.35
CA ARG A 184 3.16 -9.49 -0.38
C ARG A 184 1.68 -9.75 -0.11
N ASP A 185 1.31 -9.77 1.17
CA ASP A 185 -0.04 -10.11 1.63
C ASP A 185 -0.85 -8.86 2.04
N TRP A 186 -0.19 -7.70 2.15
CA TRP A 186 -0.78 -6.47 2.68
C TRP A 186 -1.36 -6.64 4.10
N ILE A 187 -0.59 -7.32 4.95
CA ILE A 187 -0.93 -7.59 6.36
C ILE A 187 0.17 -7.01 7.25
N ALA A 188 -0.21 -6.08 8.12
CA ALA A 188 0.71 -5.51 9.10
C ALA A 188 0.38 -5.96 10.51
N SER A 189 1.40 -6.43 11.25
CA SER A 189 1.24 -7.02 12.57
C SER A 189 1.72 -6.09 13.69
N ALA A 190 1.05 -6.16 14.84
CA ALA A 190 1.50 -5.54 16.08
C ALA A 190 2.73 -6.25 16.67
N GLY A 191 3.06 -7.45 16.16
CA GLY A 191 4.23 -8.22 16.53
C GLY A 191 4.19 -8.76 17.96
N ARG A 192 5.38 -9.18 18.44
CA ARG A 192 5.56 -9.76 19.78
C ARG A 192 6.55 -8.94 20.59
N LEU A 193 6.36 -8.90 21.90
CA LEU A 193 7.29 -8.25 22.82
C LEU A 193 8.56 -9.08 22.93
N GLN A 194 9.70 -8.48 22.57
CA GLN A 194 11.01 -9.14 22.59
C GLN A 194 11.93 -8.60 23.71
N SER A 195 11.37 -8.00 24.78
CA SER A 195 12.16 -7.42 25.87
C SER A 195 11.82 -7.96 27.28
N GLY A 196 12.88 -8.20 28.07
CA GLY A 196 12.81 -8.51 29.50
C GLY A 196 12.12 -9.83 29.85
N LYS A 197 11.43 -9.85 31.00
CA LYS A 197 10.69 -11.02 31.53
C LYS A 197 9.45 -11.43 30.73
N ARG A 198 9.11 -10.70 29.67
CA ARG A 198 7.91 -10.91 28.82
C ARG A 198 8.30 -11.31 27.40
N ASN A 199 9.32 -12.16 27.29
CA ASN A 199 9.82 -12.62 26.01
C ASN A 199 8.69 -13.37 25.27
N ASP A 200 8.45 -12.97 24.03
CA ASP A 200 7.50 -13.56 23.09
C ASP A 200 6.00 -13.38 23.39
N LYS A 201 5.61 -12.39 24.20
CA LYS A 201 4.17 -12.11 24.37
C LYS A 201 3.57 -11.41 23.15
N PRO A 202 2.46 -11.91 22.57
CA PRO A 202 1.73 -11.23 21.51
C PRO A 202 1.28 -9.83 21.90
N VAL A 203 1.39 -8.87 20.97
CA VAL A 203 0.86 -7.53 21.14
C VAL A 203 -0.52 -7.48 20.48
N LYS A 204 -1.52 -7.00 21.23
CA LYS A 204 -2.88 -6.83 20.70
C LYS A 204 -3.02 -5.49 19.99
N MET A 205 -3.80 -5.47 18.91
CA MET A 205 -4.11 -4.27 18.13
C MET A 205 -5.41 -3.60 18.63
N THR A 206 -5.44 -3.15 19.89
CA THR A 206 -6.69 -2.73 20.56
C THR A 206 -7.31 -1.44 20.02
N ASN A 207 -6.51 -0.60 19.36
CA ASN A 207 -6.93 0.75 18.93
C ASN A 207 -7.01 0.91 17.42
N ALA A 208 -6.56 -0.06 16.62
CA ALA A 208 -6.77 -0.01 15.18
C ALA A 208 -8.25 -0.22 14.85
N ARG A 209 -8.75 0.47 13.83
CA ARG A 209 -10.13 0.37 13.37
C ARG A 209 -10.15 0.30 11.85
N VAL A 210 -11.19 -0.34 11.33
CA VAL A 210 -11.49 -0.31 9.89
C VAL A 210 -11.72 1.12 9.43
N ASN A 211 -11.48 1.39 8.15
CA ASN A 211 -11.58 2.72 7.55
C ASN A 211 -10.64 3.77 8.16
N ARG A 212 -9.59 3.35 8.88
CA ARG A 212 -8.47 4.19 9.32
C ARG A 212 -7.24 3.88 8.46
N LEU A 213 -6.25 4.78 8.48
CA LEU A 213 -5.00 4.63 7.75
C LEU A 213 -3.99 3.83 8.58
N CYS A 214 -3.31 2.89 7.93
CA CYS A 214 -2.07 2.28 8.39
C CYS A 214 -0.91 2.79 7.54
N VAL A 215 0.05 3.46 8.18
CA VAL A 215 1.28 3.98 7.55
C VAL A 215 2.44 3.07 7.92
N LEU A 216 3.20 2.63 6.92
CA LEU A 216 4.35 1.76 7.09
C LEU A 216 5.63 2.57 6.96
N THR A 217 6.46 2.51 8.00
CA THR A 217 7.69 3.30 8.09
C THR A 217 8.90 2.41 8.27
N THR A 218 10.04 2.85 7.76
CA THR A 218 11.31 2.15 7.96
C THR A 218 12.48 3.11 7.93
N LYS A 219 13.65 2.58 8.23
CA LYS A 219 14.92 3.26 8.17
C LYS A 219 15.92 2.31 7.55
N HIS A 220 16.67 2.73 6.55
CA HIS A 220 17.76 1.91 6.05
C HIS A 220 18.77 1.66 7.18
N PRO A 221 19.49 0.53 7.16
CA PRO A 221 20.29 0.14 8.33
C PRO A 221 21.34 1.15 8.79
N ASN A 222 21.81 2.05 7.91
CA ASN A 222 22.85 3.03 8.20
C ASN A 222 22.33 4.46 8.39
N GLU A 223 21.02 4.67 8.30
CA GLU A 223 20.41 6.00 8.41
C GLU A 223 20.19 6.42 9.87
N LEU A 224 19.95 7.71 10.09
CA LEU A 224 19.54 8.24 11.38
C LEU A 224 18.02 8.08 11.57
N GLU A 225 17.56 8.08 12.82
CA GLU A 225 16.12 7.98 13.10
C GLU A 225 15.32 9.14 12.48
N ALA A 226 15.94 10.32 12.34
CA ALA A 226 15.40 11.48 11.63
C ALA A 226 15.06 11.19 10.17
N ASP A 227 15.78 10.26 9.53
CA ASP A 227 15.59 9.89 8.13
C ASP A 227 14.58 8.75 7.96
N ARG A 228 13.80 8.41 8.99
CA ARG A 228 12.74 7.40 8.87
C ARG A 228 11.76 7.78 7.76
N LYS A 229 11.63 6.91 6.76
CA LYS A 229 10.79 7.11 5.58
C LYS A 229 9.46 6.41 5.72
N ILE A 230 8.45 6.96 5.08
CA ILE A 230 7.20 6.27 4.75
C ILE A 230 7.42 5.60 3.40
N PHE A 231 7.24 4.28 3.34
CA PHE A 231 7.41 3.52 2.09
C PHE A 231 6.09 2.95 1.56
N ALA A 232 5.07 2.85 2.40
CA ALA A 232 3.76 2.37 2.02
C ALA A 232 2.69 2.85 3.01
N ALA A 233 1.44 2.87 2.57
CA ALA A 233 0.28 3.12 3.40
C ALA A 233 -0.95 2.40 2.83
N PHE A 234 -1.93 2.10 3.67
CA PHE A 234 -3.20 1.52 3.21
C PHE A 234 -4.35 1.85 4.14
N VAL A 235 -5.56 1.86 3.59
CA VAL A 235 -6.78 1.92 4.40
C VAL A 235 -7.10 0.53 4.93
N ILE A 236 -7.35 0.45 6.24
CA ILE A 236 -7.61 -0.81 6.94
C ILE A 236 -9.02 -1.31 6.60
N SER A 237 -9.13 -2.50 6.02
CA SER A 237 -10.42 -3.18 5.78
C SER A 237 -10.84 -4.08 6.94
N GLU A 238 -9.86 -4.67 7.64
CA GLU A 238 -10.10 -5.63 8.71
C GLU A 238 -9.06 -5.48 9.83
N VAL A 239 -9.49 -5.73 11.06
CA VAL A 239 -8.65 -5.71 12.26
C VAL A 239 -8.83 -7.02 13.01
N GLU A 240 -7.78 -7.82 13.04
CA GLU A 240 -7.64 -8.93 13.98
C GLU A 240 -7.02 -8.38 15.26
N VAL A 241 -7.79 -8.25 16.34
CA VAL A 241 -7.28 -7.63 17.59
C VAL A 241 -6.15 -8.45 18.23
N GLY A 242 -6.14 -9.77 18.03
CA GLY A 242 -5.24 -10.69 18.69
C GLY A 242 -5.64 -10.99 20.14
N ASP A 243 -5.03 -12.02 20.72
CA ASP A 243 -5.32 -12.52 22.06
C ASP A 243 -4.02 -12.86 22.84
N GLU A 244 -4.07 -13.81 23.78
CA GLU A 244 -2.89 -14.22 24.55
C GLU A 244 -1.95 -15.14 23.78
N LYS A 245 -2.41 -15.70 22.65
CA LYS A 245 -1.68 -16.67 21.80
C LYS A 245 -1.27 -16.07 20.46
N VAL A 246 -2.10 -15.20 19.90
CA VAL A 246 -1.91 -14.62 18.56
C VAL A 246 -1.84 -13.10 18.64
N GLU A 247 -0.89 -12.51 17.94
CA GLU A 247 -0.73 -11.07 17.85
C GLU A 247 -1.79 -10.42 16.96
N GLY A 248 -2.06 -9.14 17.17
CA GLY A 248 -3.03 -8.43 16.36
C GLY A 248 -2.49 -8.07 14.98
N ASN A 249 -3.36 -8.13 13.98
CA ASN A 249 -3.06 -7.79 12.59
C ASN A 249 -4.07 -6.77 12.04
N VAL A 250 -3.63 -6.00 11.07
CA VAL A 250 -4.49 -5.18 10.22
C VAL A 250 -4.30 -5.57 8.77
N HIS A 251 -5.41 -5.64 8.04
CA HIS A 251 -5.43 -6.05 6.64
C HIS A 251 -5.78 -4.84 5.77
N ALA A 252 -5.09 -4.71 4.65
CA ALA A 252 -5.36 -3.63 3.71
C ALA A 252 -6.60 -3.91 2.86
N HIS A 253 -7.41 -2.87 2.69
CA HIS A 253 -8.42 -2.83 1.66
C HIS A 253 -7.78 -3.12 0.29
N GLU A 254 -8.42 -3.94 -0.54
CA GLU A 254 -7.86 -4.39 -1.83
C GLU A 254 -7.47 -3.25 -2.79
N LYS A 255 -8.30 -2.21 -2.82
CA LYS A 255 -8.15 -1.06 -3.71
C LYS A 255 -7.32 0.11 -3.16
N TYR A 256 -7.30 0.31 -1.85
CA TYR A 256 -6.80 1.55 -1.23
C TYR A 256 -5.45 1.32 -0.56
N ARG A 257 -4.47 1.05 -1.42
CA ARG A 257 -3.09 0.68 -1.10
C ARG A 257 -2.14 1.62 -1.83
N ILE A 258 -1.08 2.02 -1.16
CA ILE A 258 -0.03 2.88 -1.69
C ILE A 258 1.31 2.23 -1.33
N ASP A 259 2.14 1.89 -2.30
CA ASP A 259 3.55 1.55 -2.11
C ASP A 259 4.41 2.51 -2.94
N LEU A 260 5.47 3.06 -2.35
CA LEU A 260 6.41 3.95 -3.03
C LEU A 260 7.57 3.15 -3.62
N THR A 261 8.17 3.65 -4.70
CA THR A 261 9.47 3.16 -5.16
C THR A 261 10.56 3.54 -4.14
N PRO A 262 11.75 2.93 -4.18
CA PRO A 262 12.90 3.40 -3.40
C PRO A 262 13.14 4.90 -3.51
N GLU A 263 13.10 5.45 -4.72
CA GLU A 263 13.39 6.86 -4.99
C GLU A 263 12.29 7.76 -4.43
N GLU A 264 11.01 7.45 -4.67
CA GLU A 264 9.89 8.23 -4.16
C GLU A 264 9.88 8.29 -2.62
N ALA A 265 10.22 7.19 -1.95
CA ALA A 265 10.25 7.11 -0.50
C ALA A 265 11.34 7.98 0.15
N GLU A 266 12.40 8.37 -0.59
CA GLU A 266 13.41 9.32 -0.10
C GLU A 266 12.81 10.69 0.24
N HIS A 267 11.71 11.05 -0.44
CA HIS A 267 11.06 12.34 -0.35
C HIS A 267 9.97 12.42 0.73
N VAL A 268 9.67 11.31 1.43
CA VAL A 268 8.55 11.24 2.39
C VAL A 268 9.04 10.78 3.75
N ARG A 269 9.51 11.72 4.59
CA ARG A 269 10.01 11.42 5.94
C ARG A 269 8.88 11.47 6.97
N PHE A 270 8.79 10.44 7.80
CA PHE A 270 7.75 10.33 8.83
C PHE A 270 7.75 11.51 9.82
N TRP A 271 8.94 11.98 10.20
CA TRP A 271 9.11 13.04 11.20
C TRP A 271 8.73 14.44 10.72
N ASP A 272 8.53 14.62 9.41
CA ASP A 272 8.01 15.88 8.87
C ASP A 272 6.53 16.08 9.24
N PHE A 273 5.82 14.99 9.54
CA PHE A 273 4.39 14.98 9.85
C PHE A 273 4.10 14.70 11.33
N HIS A 274 5.01 14.02 12.04
CA HIS A 274 4.78 13.60 13.43
C HIS A 274 5.82 14.16 14.39
N LYS A 275 5.35 14.66 15.54
CA LYS A 275 6.21 15.16 16.63
C LYS A 275 5.92 14.44 17.95
N ASN A 276 6.97 14.18 18.72
CA ASN A 276 6.85 13.59 20.05
C ASN A 276 6.23 14.58 21.04
N LYS A 277 5.18 14.16 21.77
CA LYS A 277 4.48 15.03 22.74
C LYS A 277 5.39 15.67 23.79
N SER A 278 6.38 14.94 24.29
CA SER A 278 7.29 15.41 25.34
C SER A 278 8.53 16.13 24.82
N LYS A 279 8.99 15.83 23.60
CA LYS A 279 10.18 16.40 22.97
C LYS A 279 9.95 16.59 21.46
N PRO A 280 9.18 17.62 21.05
CA PRO A 280 8.73 17.78 19.67
C PRO A 280 9.85 17.87 18.63
N GLU A 281 10.99 18.44 19.02
CA GLU A 281 12.15 18.65 18.14
C GLU A 281 13.07 17.42 18.03
N THR A 282 12.78 16.33 18.75
CA THR A 282 13.62 15.13 18.73
C THR A 282 12.94 14.00 17.96
N PRO A 283 13.45 13.63 16.76
CA PRO A 283 12.96 12.48 16.01
C PRO A 283 13.41 11.19 16.70
N PHE A 284 12.55 10.65 17.55
CA PHE A 284 12.83 9.45 18.34
C PHE A 284 11.60 8.56 18.45
N TRP A 285 11.68 7.34 17.89
CA TRP A 285 10.55 6.40 17.91
C TRP A 285 10.37 5.69 19.25
N GLY A 286 11.46 5.27 19.89
CA GLY A 286 11.40 4.44 21.10
C GLY A 286 11.19 2.95 20.84
N SER A 287 10.81 2.23 21.90
CA SER A 287 10.78 0.76 21.92
C SER A 287 9.51 0.14 21.31
N GLY A 288 8.38 0.85 21.30
CA GLY A 288 7.13 0.39 20.70
C GLY A 288 7.21 0.22 19.18
N LEU A 289 6.32 -0.62 18.62
CA LEU A 289 6.17 -0.80 17.17
C LEU A 289 5.16 0.17 16.56
N LEU A 290 4.21 0.66 17.35
CA LEU A 290 3.07 1.45 16.88
C LEU A 290 3.11 2.88 17.40
N ARG A 291 2.69 3.81 16.55
CA ARG A 291 2.32 5.18 16.92
C ARG A 291 0.93 5.48 16.41
N TYR A 292 0.21 6.32 17.14
CA TYR A 292 -1.08 6.85 16.69
C TYR A 292 -0.86 8.20 16.04
N ILE A 293 -1.51 8.40 14.90
CA ILE A 293 -1.45 9.64 14.12
C ILE A 293 -2.85 10.18 13.90
N THR A 294 -2.96 11.51 13.78
CA THR A 294 -4.25 12.18 13.57
C THR A 294 -4.73 12.02 12.13
N ASP A 295 -6.00 12.34 11.86
CA ASP A 295 -6.51 12.40 10.50
C ASP A 295 -5.78 13.45 9.65
N ALA A 296 -5.43 14.60 10.24
CA ALA A 296 -4.66 15.65 9.56
C ALA A 296 -3.26 15.15 9.17
N GLN A 297 -2.56 14.45 10.08
CA GLN A 297 -1.27 13.82 9.79
C GLN A 297 -1.40 12.79 8.66
N SER A 298 -2.45 11.95 8.72
CA SER A 298 -2.72 10.92 7.72
C SER A 298 -2.96 11.53 6.33
N ILE A 299 -3.79 12.58 6.24
CA ILE A 299 -4.04 13.31 4.99
C ILE A 299 -2.76 13.91 4.43
N ASN A 300 -1.95 14.57 5.27
CA ASN A 300 -0.71 15.20 4.83
C ASN A 300 0.34 14.17 4.39
N MET A 301 0.41 13.02 5.06
CA MET A 301 1.27 11.91 4.62
C MET A 301 0.85 11.37 3.25
N ILE A 302 -0.46 11.12 3.01
CA ILE A 302 -0.94 10.63 1.71
C ILE A 302 -0.64 11.66 0.59
N LYS A 303 -0.83 12.96 0.86
CA LYS A 303 -0.47 14.02 -0.10
C LYS A 303 1.01 14.03 -0.44
N ALA A 304 1.88 13.94 0.56
CA ALA A 304 3.32 13.85 0.32
C ALA A 304 3.71 12.61 -0.48
N MET A 305 3.05 11.47 -0.26
CA MET A 305 3.22 10.27 -1.08
C MET A 305 2.77 10.51 -2.55
N MET A 306 1.70 11.27 -2.76
CA MET A 306 1.21 11.65 -4.09
C MET A 306 2.16 12.62 -4.81
N GLU A 307 2.70 13.61 -4.09
CA GLU A 307 3.67 14.57 -4.61
C GLU A 307 4.98 13.89 -5.00
N ALA A 308 5.43 12.92 -4.19
CA ALA A 308 6.63 12.13 -4.45
C ALA A 308 6.49 11.19 -5.65
N ALA A 309 5.27 10.68 -5.91
CA ALA A 309 5.05 9.77 -7.03
C ALA A 309 5.39 10.44 -8.36
N VAL A 310 6.03 9.72 -9.29
CA VAL A 310 6.35 10.27 -10.62
C VAL A 310 5.28 9.88 -11.64
N ASP A 311 4.81 8.64 -11.57
CA ASP A 311 3.83 8.07 -12.50
C ASP A 311 2.42 8.69 -12.32
N PRO A 312 1.82 9.26 -13.39
CA PRO A 312 0.46 9.82 -13.34
C PRO A 312 -0.62 8.81 -12.92
N GLU A 313 -0.51 7.54 -13.31
CA GLU A 313 -1.52 6.53 -12.93
C GLU A 313 -1.47 6.25 -11.43
N LYS A 314 -0.26 6.09 -10.89
CA LYS A 314 -0.02 5.99 -9.44
C LYS A 314 -0.53 7.23 -8.68
N LYS A 315 -0.29 8.45 -9.17
CA LYS A 315 -0.85 9.67 -8.56
C LYS A 315 -2.37 9.61 -8.49
N ALA A 316 -3.04 9.19 -9.58
CA ALA A 316 -4.48 9.04 -9.60
C ALA A 316 -4.99 7.98 -8.61
N GLN A 317 -4.28 6.86 -8.46
CA GLN A 317 -4.59 5.84 -7.45
C GLN A 317 -4.43 6.36 -6.02
N ILE A 318 -3.39 7.15 -5.75
CA ILE A 318 -3.16 7.78 -4.44
C ILE A 318 -4.26 8.80 -4.15
N LEU A 319 -4.64 9.62 -5.13
CA LEU A 319 -5.75 10.56 -5.00
C LEU A 319 -7.07 9.83 -4.68
N GLU A 320 -7.37 8.74 -5.39
CA GLU A 320 -8.57 7.94 -5.11
C GLU A 320 -8.56 7.37 -3.68
N THR A 321 -7.38 6.92 -3.22
CA THR A 321 -7.19 6.46 -1.84
C THR A 321 -7.44 7.59 -0.83
N LEU A 322 -6.94 8.80 -1.11
CA LEU A 322 -7.14 9.97 -0.28
C LEU A 322 -8.62 10.39 -0.20
N GLU A 323 -9.29 10.46 -1.35
CA GLU A 323 -10.72 10.78 -1.42
C GLU A 323 -11.57 9.78 -0.63
N TYR A 324 -11.29 8.48 -0.83
CA TYR A 324 -11.96 7.42 -0.08
C TYR A 324 -11.74 7.60 1.42
N TYR A 325 -10.49 7.77 1.85
CA TYR A 325 -10.11 7.95 3.24
C TYR A 325 -10.82 9.16 3.88
N CYS A 326 -10.82 10.31 3.20
CA CYS A 326 -11.51 11.51 3.67
C CYS A 326 -13.02 11.28 3.82
N ARG A 327 -13.66 10.61 2.85
CA ARG A 327 -15.09 10.31 2.88
C ARG A 327 -15.46 9.42 4.08
N VAL A 328 -14.73 8.33 4.30
CA VAL A 328 -15.01 7.41 5.43
C VAL A 328 -14.63 8.00 6.78
N THR A 329 -13.68 8.93 6.80
CA THR A 329 -13.29 9.68 8.00
C THR A 329 -14.37 10.70 8.39
N ALA A 330 -14.86 11.49 7.43
CA ALA A 330 -15.96 12.43 7.66
C ALA A 330 -17.23 11.71 8.15
N ALA A 331 -17.59 10.58 7.53
CA ALA A 331 -18.76 9.79 7.94
C ALA A 331 -18.64 9.21 9.36
N ALA A 332 -17.42 8.96 9.84
CA ALA A 332 -17.18 8.50 11.21
C ALA A 332 -17.24 9.64 12.24
N ALA A 333 -16.88 10.87 11.84
CA ALA A 333 -16.95 12.05 12.71
C ALA A 333 -18.39 12.59 12.89
N SER A 334 -19.31 12.26 11.99
CA SER A 334 -20.72 12.64 12.07
C SER A 334 -21.59 11.72 12.95
N LYS A 335 -21.01 10.71 13.59
CA LYS A 335 -21.70 9.73 14.46
C LYS A 335 -21.36 9.95 15.92
#